data_AF-A0A929DFB3-F1
#
_entry.id   AF-A0A929DFB3-F1
#
_cell.length_a   1.000
_cell.length_b   1.000
_cell.length_c   1.000
_cell.angle_alpha   90.00
_cell.angle_beta   90.00
_cell.angle_gamma   90.00
#
_symmetry.space_group_name_H-M   'P 1'
#
loop_
_entity.id
_entity.type
_entity.pdbx_description
1 polymer ?
#
loop_
_entity_poly.entity_id
_entity_poly.type
_entity_poly.pdbx_seq_one_letter_code
_entity_poly.pdbx_strand_id
1 'polypeptide(L)'
;SRYYPAYRFTAPPTPVATLERAREIGVRAGLRYVYLGNVPGHPGGHTSCPNCGTLLVTRGLLRLLRCDVTHDSHCPRCEQEIAGVGWVWQETNNLPHTGHSIPDARPVSSI
;
A
#
# COMPACT_ATOMS: atom_id res chain seq x y z
N SER A 1 -6.19 -10.55 6.14
CA SER A 1 -5.06 -11.20 5.44
C SER A 1 -5.44 -12.64 5.15
N ARG A 2 -4.99 -13.22 4.03
CA ARG A 2 -5.22 -14.64 3.74
C ARG A 2 -4.35 -15.51 4.63
N TYR A 3 -4.98 -16.42 5.36
CA TYR A 3 -4.26 -17.45 6.09
C TYR A 3 -3.92 -18.63 5.18
N TYR A 4 -2.80 -19.28 5.47
CA TYR A 4 -2.38 -20.58 4.91
C TYR A 4 -1.94 -21.48 6.08
N PRO A 5 -2.20 -22.80 6.03
CA PRO A 5 -1.72 -23.77 7.01
C PRO A 5 -0.26 -23.55 7.39
N ALA A 6 0.00 -23.43 8.70
CA ALA A 6 1.33 -23.20 9.22
C ALA A 6 1.45 -23.76 10.65
N TYR A 7 2.59 -24.40 10.92
CA TYR A 7 2.92 -24.96 12.23
C TYR A 7 1.84 -25.91 12.77
N ARG A 8 1.21 -25.57 13.90
CA ARG A 8 0.22 -26.41 14.61
C ARG A 8 -1.23 -26.15 14.19
N PHE A 9 -1.50 -25.17 13.34
CA PHE A 9 -2.86 -24.85 12.91
C PHE A 9 -3.06 -25.31 11.45
N THR A 10 -4.06 -26.16 11.24
CA THR A 10 -4.25 -26.97 10.02
C THR A 10 -5.57 -26.70 9.30
N ALA A 11 -6.29 -25.64 9.67
CA ALA A 11 -7.49 -25.24 8.93
C ALA A 11 -7.15 -24.95 7.46
N PRO A 12 -8.10 -25.10 6.51
CA PRO A 12 -7.84 -24.75 5.12
C PRO A 12 -7.51 -23.25 4.97
N PRO A 13 -6.78 -22.85 3.90
CA PRO A 13 -6.52 -21.44 3.63
C PRO A 13 -7.82 -20.63 3.61
N THR A 14 -7.78 -19.39 4.10
CA THR A 14 -8.95 -18.51 4.01
C THR A 14 -9.33 -18.33 2.52
N PRO A 15 -10.58 -18.58 2.12
CA PRO A 15 -11.02 -18.32 0.75
C PRO A 15 -10.86 -16.85 0.40
N VAL A 16 -10.46 -16.56 -0.84
CA VAL A 16 -10.31 -15.17 -1.32
C VAL A 16 -11.63 -14.41 -1.22
N ALA A 17 -12.75 -15.07 -1.56
CA ALA A 17 -14.10 -14.52 -1.44
C ALA A 17 -14.44 -14.03 -0.03
N THR A 18 -13.92 -14.67 1.02
CA THR A 18 -14.12 -14.22 2.40
C THR A 18 -13.42 -12.88 2.65
N LEU A 19 -12.23 -12.69 2.07
CA LEU A 19 -11.46 -11.46 2.19
C LEU A 19 -12.08 -10.33 1.35
N GLU A 20 -12.57 -10.64 0.16
CA GLU A 20 -13.30 -9.69 -0.70
C GLU A 20 -14.56 -9.18 0.02
N ARG A 21 -15.35 -10.09 0.58
CA ARG A 21 -16.52 -9.73 1.40
C ARG A 21 -16.14 -8.83 2.59
N ALA A 22 -15.05 -9.16 3.30
CA ALA A 22 -14.58 -8.33 4.41
C ALA A 22 -14.17 -6.92 3.93
N ARG A 23 -13.52 -6.82 2.77
CA ARG A 23 -13.19 -5.53 2.14
C ARG A 23 -14.45 -4.73 1.79
N GLU A 24 -15.44 -5.36 1.17
CA GLU A 24 -16.71 -4.73 0.83
C GLU A 24 -17.44 -4.18 2.06
N ILE A 25 -17.45 -4.93 3.17
CA ILE A 25 -18.03 -4.46 4.44
C ILE A 25 -17.29 -3.21 4.92
N GLY A 26 -15.95 -3.23 4.94
CA GLY A 26 -15.16 -2.08 5.35
C GLY A 26 -15.39 -0.84 4.48
N VAL A 27 -15.43 -1.01 3.16
CA VAL A 27 -15.72 0.09 2.22
C VAL A 27 -17.12 0.66 2.44
N ARG A 28 -18.14 -0.20 2.61
CA ARG A 28 -19.51 0.25 2.92
C ARG A 28 -19.63 0.96 4.27
N ALA A 29 -18.75 0.64 5.22
CA ALA A 29 -18.65 1.34 6.50
C ALA A 29 -17.90 2.68 6.40
N GLY A 30 -17.45 3.10 5.22
CA GLY A 30 -16.74 4.37 4.99
C GLY A 30 -15.22 4.28 5.08
N LEU A 31 -14.63 3.08 5.19
CA LEU A 31 -13.17 2.92 5.16
C LEU A 31 -12.64 3.16 3.75
N ARG A 32 -11.78 4.16 3.60
CA ARG A 32 -11.19 4.56 2.31
C ARG A 32 -10.14 3.56 1.78
N TYR A 33 -9.42 2.89 2.67
CA TYR A 33 -8.29 2.03 2.32
C TYR A 33 -8.38 0.68 3.03
N VAL A 34 -8.94 -0.31 2.34
CA VAL A 34 -9.08 -1.68 2.88
C VAL A 34 -8.35 -2.65 1.96
N TYR A 35 -7.28 -3.26 2.48
CA TYR A 35 -6.36 -4.05 1.68
C TYR A 35 -6.55 -5.56 1.88
N LEU A 36 -6.47 -6.31 0.77
CA LEU A 36 -6.34 -7.76 0.81
C LEU A 36 -4.86 -8.12 0.97
N GLY A 37 -4.49 -8.52 2.18
CA GLY A 37 -3.13 -9.01 2.49
C GLY A 37 -2.95 -10.49 2.15
N ASN A 38 -1.70 -10.87 1.82
CA ASN A 38 -1.28 -12.25 1.53
C ASN A 38 -2.03 -12.93 0.36
N VAL A 39 -2.48 -12.12 -0.61
CA VAL A 39 -3.04 -12.57 -1.89
C VAL A 39 -2.21 -11.94 -3.02
N PRO A 40 -1.10 -12.58 -3.42
CA PRO A 40 -0.19 -12.03 -4.43
C PRO A 40 -0.92 -11.71 -5.74
N GLY A 41 -0.64 -10.54 -6.32
CA GLY A 41 -1.24 -10.11 -7.60
C GLY A 41 -2.70 -9.67 -7.52
N HIS A 42 -3.34 -9.71 -6.35
CA HIS A 42 -4.73 -9.30 -6.22
C HIS A 42 -4.87 -7.77 -6.26
N PRO A 43 -5.79 -7.20 -7.06
CA PRO A 43 -6.01 -5.74 -7.12
C PRO A 43 -6.37 -5.14 -5.76
N GLY A 44 -6.97 -5.95 -4.89
CA GLY A 44 -7.28 -5.59 -3.51
C GLY A 44 -6.07 -5.21 -2.64
N GLY A 45 -4.83 -5.51 -3.06
CA GLY A 45 -3.61 -5.06 -2.38
C GLY A 45 -3.12 -3.68 -2.83
N HIS A 46 -3.72 -3.09 -3.86
CA HIS A 46 -3.32 -1.81 -4.43
C HIS A 46 -4.06 -0.63 -3.79
N THR A 47 -3.50 0.58 -3.90
CA THR A 47 -4.20 1.82 -3.52
C THR A 47 -4.79 2.47 -4.75
N SER A 48 -6.09 2.74 -4.68
CA SER A 48 -6.79 3.60 -5.61
C SER A 48 -7.19 4.90 -4.92
N CYS A 49 -7.33 5.98 -5.67
CA CYS A 49 -7.83 7.24 -5.18
C CYS A 49 -9.26 7.05 -4.63
N PRO A 50 -9.55 7.47 -3.38
CA PRO A 50 -10.88 7.30 -2.80
C PRO A 50 -11.95 8.19 -3.44
N ASN A 51 -11.54 9.25 -4.16
CA ASN A 51 -12.45 10.15 -4.86
C ASN A 51 -12.73 9.67 -6.30
N CYS A 52 -11.69 9.50 -7.13
CA CYS A 52 -11.86 9.22 -8.55
C CYS A 52 -11.56 7.78 -8.98
N GLY A 53 -11.18 6.89 -8.05
CA GLY A 53 -10.89 5.47 -8.33
C GLY A 53 -9.59 5.19 -9.08
N THR A 54 -8.83 6.21 -9.49
CA THR A 54 -7.55 6.05 -10.20
C THR A 54 -6.60 5.17 -9.40
N LEU A 55 -6.00 4.15 -10.03
CA LEU A 55 -4.95 3.34 -9.43
C LEU A 55 -3.71 4.20 -9.20
N LEU A 56 -3.31 4.38 -7.93
CA LEU A 56 -2.18 5.23 -7.55
C LEU A 56 -0.95 4.42 -7.15
N VAL A 57 -1.16 3.29 -6.46
CA VAL A 57 -0.06 2.51 -5.90
C VAL A 57 -0.26 1.04 -6.22
N THR A 58 0.67 0.47 -6.98
CA THR A 58 0.73 -0.97 -7.24
C THR A 58 1.70 -1.61 -6.26
N ARG A 59 1.23 -2.60 -5.50
CA ARG A 59 2.01 -3.31 -4.49
C ARG A 59 2.29 -4.74 -4.94
N GLY A 60 3.54 -5.15 -4.77
CA GLY A 60 3.94 -6.56 -4.74
C GLY A 60 3.90 -7.10 -3.31
N LEU A 61 4.32 -8.36 -3.14
CA LEU A 61 4.35 -9.05 -1.85
C LEU A 61 5.20 -8.33 -0.79
N LEU A 62 6.44 -7.95 -1.15
CA LEU A 62 7.42 -7.37 -0.23
C LEU A 62 8.01 -6.05 -0.73
N ARG A 63 7.51 -5.54 -1.85
CA ARG A 63 7.98 -4.30 -2.47
C ARG A 63 6.83 -3.54 -3.12
N LEU A 64 6.99 -2.24 -3.21
CA LEU A 64 6.18 -1.38 -4.07
C LEU A 64 6.65 -1.52 -5.52
N LEU A 65 5.70 -1.53 -6.45
CA LEU A 65 5.96 -1.70 -7.88
C LEU A 65 5.78 -0.38 -8.65
N ARG A 66 4.86 0.46 -8.19
CA ARG A 66 4.56 1.77 -8.78
C ARG A 66 3.89 2.66 -7.74
N CYS A 67 4.20 3.95 -7.76
CA CYS A 67 3.55 4.98 -6.95
C CYS A 67 3.43 6.27 -7.78
N ASP A 68 2.19 6.69 -8.03
CA ASP A 68 1.86 7.89 -8.80
C ASP A 68 1.25 9.01 -7.92
N VAL A 69 1.29 8.85 -6.60
CA VAL A 69 0.92 9.93 -5.68
C VAL A 69 1.93 11.06 -5.84
N THR A 70 1.45 12.30 -5.94
CA THR A 70 2.34 13.46 -6.07
C THR A 70 3.17 13.65 -4.80
N HIS A 71 4.25 14.42 -4.89
CA HIS A 71 5.11 14.75 -3.75
C HIS A 71 4.33 15.45 -2.62
N ASP A 72 3.32 16.25 -2.98
CA ASP A 72 2.42 16.91 -2.04
C ASP A 72 1.30 16.00 -1.50
N SER A 73 1.38 14.68 -1.69
CA SER A 73 0.37 13.70 -1.21
C SER A 73 -0.98 13.77 -1.92
N HIS A 74 -1.03 14.13 -3.21
CA HIS A 74 -2.30 14.26 -3.94
C HIS A 74 -2.44 13.22 -5.07
N CYS A 75 -3.69 12.96 -5.45
CA CYS A 75 -4.01 12.25 -6.67
C CYS A 75 -3.71 13.15 -7.88
N PRO A 76 -2.89 12.72 -8.85
CA PRO A 76 -2.54 13.54 -10.01
C PRO A 76 -3.73 13.78 -10.97
N ARG A 77 -4.85 13.08 -10.78
CA ARG A 77 -6.02 13.16 -11.68
C ARG A 77 -7.19 13.98 -11.13
N CYS A 78 -7.31 14.13 -9.82
CA CYS A 78 -8.46 14.81 -9.21
C CYS A 78 -8.10 15.63 -7.97
N GLU A 79 -6.81 15.75 -7.66
CA GLU A 79 -6.29 16.56 -6.55
C GLU A 79 -6.83 16.16 -5.17
N GLN A 80 -7.45 14.99 -5.05
CA GLN A 80 -7.81 14.45 -3.75
C GLN A 80 -6.52 14.18 -2.96
N GLU A 81 -6.45 14.74 -1.75
CA GLU A 81 -5.41 14.41 -0.78
C GLU A 81 -5.48 12.91 -0.43
N ILE A 82 -4.33 12.24 -0.50
CA ILE A 82 -4.14 10.81 -0.29
C ILE A 82 -3.44 10.62 1.05
N ALA A 83 -4.15 9.99 1.98
CA ALA A 83 -3.64 9.77 3.33
C ALA A 83 -2.43 8.83 3.30
N GLY A 84 -1.36 9.25 3.98
CA GLY A 84 -0.08 8.55 4.08
C GLY A 84 1.06 9.54 4.26
N VAL A 85 2.26 9.03 4.53
CA VAL A 85 3.49 9.84 4.64
C VAL A 85 4.57 9.24 3.74
N GLY A 86 5.49 10.06 3.26
CA GLY A 86 6.65 9.58 2.49
C GLY A 86 6.32 9.16 1.05
N TRP A 87 5.51 9.94 0.32
CA TRP A 87 5.22 9.71 -1.10
C TRP A 87 6.40 9.94 -2.06
N VAL A 88 7.59 10.21 -1.53
CA VAL A 88 8.84 10.35 -2.28
C VAL A 88 9.33 8.97 -2.73
N TRP A 89 8.96 8.56 -3.95
CA TRP A 89 9.27 7.22 -4.48
C TRP A 89 10.27 7.21 -5.66
N GLN A 90 10.45 8.34 -6.35
CA GLN A 90 11.29 8.41 -7.55
C GLN A 90 12.74 8.84 -7.26
N GLU A 91 12.99 9.63 -6.22
CA GLU A 91 14.36 10.09 -5.89
C GLU A 91 15.26 8.96 -5.36
N THR A 92 14.69 7.92 -4.76
CA THR A 92 15.44 6.81 -4.15
C THR A 92 15.73 5.65 -5.12
N ASN A 93 15.05 5.58 -6.27
CA ASN A 93 15.22 4.50 -7.25
C ASN A 93 16.15 4.83 -8.42
N ASN A 94 16.58 6.10 -8.56
CA ASN A 94 17.59 6.54 -9.52
C ASN A 94 18.97 6.77 -8.90
N LEU A 95 19.15 6.40 -7.62
CA LEU A 95 20.49 6.30 -7.06
C LEU A 95 21.15 5.05 -7.65
N PRO A 96 22.35 5.14 -8.27
CA PRO A 96 23.09 3.94 -8.62
C PRO A 96 23.18 3.08 -7.35
N HIS A 97 22.98 1.77 -7.49
CA HIS A 97 23.14 0.80 -6.41
C HIS A 97 24.63 0.69 -5.99
N THR A 98 25.25 1.80 -5.62
CA THR A 98 26.47 1.82 -4.84
C THR A 98 26.02 1.62 -3.40
N GLY A 99 26.31 0.45 -2.84
CA GLY A 99 26.06 0.19 -1.43
C GLY A 99 26.63 1.33 -0.59
N HIS A 100 25.76 2.06 0.09
CA HIS A 100 26.13 3.00 1.13
C HIS A 100 25.00 3.11 2.15
N SER A 101 25.45 2.92 3.39
CA SER A 101 24.90 3.26 4.69
C SER A 101 23.65 4.14 4.69
N ILE A 102 22.67 3.75 5.53
CA ILE A 102 21.57 4.61 5.98
C ILE A 102 22.17 5.94 6.46
N PRO A 103 21.88 7.09 5.83
CA PRO A 103 22.29 8.36 6.39
C PRO A 103 21.48 8.63 7.65
N ASP A 104 22.19 8.99 8.72
CA ASP A 104 21.62 9.29 10.03
C ASP A 104 20.39 10.19 9.93
N ALA A 105 19.38 9.83 10.72
CA ALA A 105 18.18 10.61 10.93
C ALA A 105 18.57 12.08 11.20
N ARG A 106 18.13 12.99 10.34
CA ARG A 106 18.32 14.43 10.59
C ARG A 106 17.65 14.76 11.93
N PRO A 107 18.32 15.51 12.82
CA PRO A 107 17.73 15.87 14.10
C PRO A 107 16.52 16.76 13.85
N VAL A 108 15.42 16.43 14.51
CA VAL A 108 14.24 17.30 14.60
C VAL A 108 14.68 18.55 15.34
N SER A 109 14.77 19.69 14.65
CA SER A 109 14.99 20.97 15.30
C SER A 109 13.74 21.33 16.08
N SER A 110 13.86 21.30 17.40
CA SER A 110 12.88 21.77 18.38
C SER A 110 12.48 23.22 18.11
N ILE A 111 11.17 23.49 18.15
CA ILE A 111 10.62 24.81 18.50
C ILE A 111 10.48 24.82 20.02
#